data_AF-A0A942HK94-F1
#
_entry.id   AF-A0A942HK94-F1
#
_cell.length_a   1.000
_cell.length_b   1.000
_cell.length_c   1.000
_cell.angle_alpha   90.00
_cell.angle_beta   90.00
_cell.angle_gamma   90.00
#
_symmetry.space_group_name_H-M   'P 1'
#
loop_
_entity.id
_entity.type
_entity.pdbx_description
1 polymer ?
#
loop_
_entity_poly.entity_id
_entity_poly.type
_entity_poly.pdbx_seq_one_letter_code
_entity_poly.pdbx_strand_id
1 'polypeptide(L)'
;MGTHPSLQRPSESARFHEALDRSLLARIDSFEAVVADASAILASPRGIEATLRELAEASPDSFHVLSSVLAGAYLILPEVRQAIGYPGQERRFARFDESAEQLMNGILDPVIERGPIFRQP
;
A
#
# COMPACT_ATOMS: atom_id res chain seq x y z
N MET A 1 10.86 -12.77 -30.75
CA MET A 1 10.54 -11.37 -30.41
C MET A 1 9.32 -11.41 -29.50
N GLY A 2 9.52 -11.49 -28.18
CA GLY A 2 8.40 -11.59 -27.23
C GLY A 2 7.68 -10.25 -27.16
N THR A 3 6.40 -10.22 -27.50
CA THR A 3 5.53 -9.08 -27.24
C THR A 3 5.43 -8.89 -25.74
N HIS A 4 6.18 -7.93 -25.19
CA HIS A 4 5.88 -7.44 -23.84
C HIS A 4 4.44 -6.93 -23.85
N PRO A 5 3.55 -7.44 -22.99
CA PRO A 5 2.23 -6.87 -22.85
C PRO A 5 2.42 -5.39 -22.54
N SER A 6 1.77 -4.52 -23.30
CA SER A 6 1.74 -3.08 -23.05
C SER A 6 1.28 -2.88 -21.61
N LEU A 7 2.22 -2.56 -20.72
CA LEU A 7 1.93 -2.24 -19.33
C LEU A 7 1.12 -0.95 -19.35
N GLN A 8 -0.20 -1.10 -19.25
CA GLN A 8 -1.11 0.01 -19.03
C GLN A 8 -0.61 0.77 -17.79
N ARG A 9 -0.65 2.11 -17.82
CA ARG A 9 -0.26 2.87 -16.65
C ARG A 9 -1.17 2.45 -15.49
N PRO A 10 -0.65 2.21 -14.29
CA PRO A 10 -1.49 1.78 -13.16
C PRO A 10 -2.64 2.76 -12.85
N SER A 11 -2.44 4.05 -13.09
CA SER A 11 -3.47 5.09 -13.00
C SER A 11 -4.59 4.97 -14.05
N GLU A 12 -4.37 4.24 -15.14
CA GLU A 12 -5.36 4.00 -16.19
C GLU A 12 -6.13 2.68 -15.95
N SER A 13 -5.77 1.87 -14.94
CA SER A 13 -6.50 0.63 -14.62
C SER A 13 -7.95 0.95 -14.22
N ALA A 14 -8.88 0.16 -14.73
CA ALA A 14 -10.29 0.24 -14.34
C ALA A 14 -10.51 0.03 -12.82
N ARG A 15 -9.55 -0.57 -12.11
CA ARG A 15 -9.60 -0.81 -10.67
C ARG A 15 -8.96 0.29 -9.83
N PHE A 16 -8.35 1.29 -10.45
CA PHE A 16 -7.64 2.35 -9.72
C PHE A 16 -8.56 3.12 -8.78
N HIS A 17 -9.75 3.50 -9.25
CA HIS A 17 -10.73 4.22 -8.43
C HIS A 17 -11.16 3.41 -7.19
N GLU A 18 -11.42 2.11 -7.33
CA GLU A 18 -11.74 1.25 -6.19
C GLU A 18 -10.59 1.17 -5.18
N ALA A 19 -9.34 1.04 -5.67
CA ALA A 19 -8.17 0.99 -4.80
C ALA A 19 -7.91 2.34 -4.08
N LEU A 20 -8.19 3.45 -4.76
CA LEU A 20 -8.13 4.79 -4.19
C LEU A 20 -9.18 4.97 -3.09
N ASP A 21 -10.44 4.61 -3.34
CA ASP A 21 -11.52 4.69 -2.36
C ASP A 21 -11.20 3.88 -1.10
N ARG A 22 -10.68 2.64 -1.27
CA ARG A 22 -10.24 1.81 -0.13
C ARG A 22 -9.11 2.45 0.66
N SER A 23 -8.16 3.09 -0.02
CA SER A 23 -7.02 3.75 0.63
C SER A 23 -7.45 5.00 1.38
N LEU A 24 -8.39 5.76 0.83
CA LEU A 24 -9.02 6.92 1.47
C LEU A 24 -9.84 6.50 2.71
N LEU A 25 -10.62 5.43 2.63
CA LEU A 25 -11.35 4.88 3.77
C LEU A 25 -10.43 4.43 4.92
N ALA A 26 -9.24 3.89 4.59
CA ALA A 26 -8.23 3.51 5.59
C ALA A 26 -7.59 4.72 6.31
N ARG A 27 -7.81 5.93 5.78
CA ARG A 27 -7.33 7.23 6.28
C ARG A 27 -8.49 8.24 6.36
N ILE A 28 -9.66 7.77 6.80
CA ILE A 28 -10.88 8.58 6.83
C ILE A 28 -10.73 9.85 7.69
N ASP A 29 -9.89 9.78 8.71
CA ASP A 29 -9.49 10.91 9.57
C ASP A 29 -8.76 12.02 8.81
N SER A 30 -8.16 11.70 7.66
CA SER A 30 -7.38 12.61 6.82
C SER A 30 -8.02 12.88 5.45
N PHE A 31 -9.23 12.36 5.20
CA PHE A 31 -9.89 12.42 3.90
C PHE A 31 -10.02 13.84 3.35
N GLU A 32 -10.55 14.75 4.16
CA GLU A 32 -10.78 16.15 3.76
C GLU A 32 -9.47 16.86 3.39
N ALA A 33 -8.40 16.61 4.15
CA ALA A 33 -7.08 17.18 3.87
C ALA A 33 -6.53 16.66 2.53
N VAL A 34 -6.64 15.36 2.28
CA VAL A 34 -6.19 14.75 1.02
C VAL A 34 -6.95 15.28 -0.18
N VAL A 35 -8.28 15.43 -0.07
CA VAL A 35 -9.12 15.97 -1.16
C VAL A 35 -8.79 17.45 -1.42
N ALA A 36 -8.58 18.24 -0.37
CA ALA A 36 -8.19 19.64 -0.50
C ALA A 36 -6.83 19.79 -1.19
N ASP A 37 -5.83 19.03 -0.75
CA ASP A 37 -4.48 19.06 -1.34
C ASP A 37 -4.50 18.60 -2.80
N ALA A 38 -5.20 17.50 -3.12
CA ALA A 38 -5.35 17.02 -4.49
C ALA A 38 -6.03 18.05 -5.40
N SER A 39 -7.08 18.72 -4.90
CA SER A 39 -7.78 19.77 -5.64
C SER A 39 -6.89 20.99 -5.91
N ALA A 40 -6.10 21.40 -4.90
CA ALA A 40 -5.15 22.51 -5.03
C ALA A 40 -4.05 22.19 -6.05
N ILE A 41 -3.54 20.96 -6.05
CA ILE A 41 -2.53 20.49 -7.01
C ILE A 41 -3.08 20.51 -8.44
N LEU A 42 -4.30 20.02 -8.66
CA LEU A 42 -4.92 19.99 -10.00
C LEU A 42 -5.26 21.39 -10.53
N ALA A 43 -5.61 22.33 -9.65
CA ALA A 43 -5.91 23.71 -10.01
C ALA A 43 -4.66 24.57 -10.21
N SER A 44 -3.47 24.08 -9.83
CA SER A 44 -2.25 24.87 -9.84
C SER A 44 -1.74 25.16 -11.27
N PRO A 45 -1.54 26.44 -11.64
CA PRO A 45 -1.02 26.82 -12.94
C PRO A 45 0.47 26.49 -13.11
N ARG A 46 1.18 26.17 -12.01
CA ARG A 46 2.59 25.77 -12.02
C ARG A 46 2.78 24.31 -12.45
N GLY A 47 1.69 23.56 -12.55
CA GLY A 47 1.72 22.13 -12.84
C GLY A 47 1.97 21.26 -11.62
N ILE A 48 1.66 19.96 -11.76
CA ILE A 48 1.62 18.99 -10.66
C ILE A 48 2.99 18.86 -9.97
N GLU A 49 4.08 18.71 -10.74
CA GLU A 49 5.41 18.46 -10.18
C GLU A 49 5.91 19.62 -9.32
N ALA A 50 5.82 20.85 -9.83
CA ALA A 50 6.24 22.04 -9.08
C ALA A 50 5.41 22.23 -7.80
N THR A 51 4.10 21.96 -7.88
CA THR A 51 3.19 22.08 -6.74
C THR A 51 3.45 21.01 -5.68
N LEU A 52 3.76 19.78 -6.09
CA LEU A 52 4.14 18.71 -5.15
C LEU A 52 5.46 19.02 -4.45
N ARG A 53 6.44 19.60 -5.15
CA ARG A 53 7.72 20.01 -4.56
C ARG A 53 7.51 21.12 -3.52
N GLU A 54 6.70 22.12 -3.85
CA GLU A 54 6.33 23.20 -2.93
C GLU A 54 5.54 22.66 -1.71
N LEU A 55 4.61 21.72 -1.92
CA LEU A 55 3.87 21.07 -0.83
C LEU A 55 4.82 20.29 0.10
N ALA A 56 5.79 19.55 -0.44
CA ALA A 56 6.78 18.82 0.34
C ALA A 56 7.66 19.73 1.20
N GLU A 57 7.97 20.94 0.72
CA GLU A 57 8.77 21.93 1.46
C GLU A 57 7.93 22.72 2.47
N ALA A 58 6.73 23.16 2.09
CA ALA A 58 5.90 24.05 2.89
C ALA A 58 5.04 23.31 3.94
N SER A 59 4.58 22.09 3.63
CA SER A 59 3.77 21.26 4.51
C SER A 59 4.14 19.77 4.37
N PRO A 60 5.25 19.34 4.99
CA PRO A 60 5.71 17.95 4.92
C PRO A 60 4.66 16.94 5.41
N ASP A 61 3.85 17.30 6.41
CA ASP A 61 2.80 16.43 6.96
C ASP A 61 1.68 16.19 5.94
N SER A 62 1.18 17.25 5.29
CA SER A 62 0.20 17.14 4.20
C SER A 62 0.73 16.29 3.04
N PHE A 63 2.00 16.54 2.64
CA PHE A 63 2.65 15.75 1.61
C PHE A 63 2.76 14.27 1.99
N HIS A 64 3.09 13.97 3.25
CA HIS A 64 3.17 12.61 3.75
C HIS A 64 1.82 11.89 3.71
N VAL A 65 0.76 12.55 4.18
CA VAL A 65 -0.61 11.99 4.14
C VAL A 65 -1.02 11.71 2.70
N LEU A 66 -0.92 12.68 1.80
CA LEU A 66 -1.28 12.54 0.38
C LEU A 66 -0.49 11.41 -0.30
N SER A 67 0.84 11.41 -0.14
CA SER A 67 1.70 10.38 -0.74
C SER A 67 1.44 8.99 -0.20
N SER A 68 1.10 8.85 1.09
CA SER A 68 0.75 7.55 1.69
C SER A 68 -0.52 6.95 1.09
N VAL A 69 -1.55 7.77 0.83
CA VAL A 69 -2.79 7.33 0.20
C VAL A 69 -2.54 6.91 -1.24
N LEU A 70 -1.78 7.70 -2.01
CA LEU A 70 -1.44 7.38 -3.40
C LEU A 70 -0.60 6.09 -3.49
N ALA A 71 0.38 5.92 -2.61
CA ALA A 71 1.19 4.71 -2.55
C ALA A 71 0.34 3.48 -2.18
N GLY A 72 -0.58 3.61 -1.22
CA GLY A 72 -1.53 2.55 -0.86
C GLY A 72 -2.40 2.13 -2.05
N ALA A 73 -2.99 3.11 -2.76
CA ALA A 73 -3.81 2.86 -3.92
C ALA A 73 -3.02 2.15 -5.04
N TYR A 74 -1.79 2.60 -5.29
CA TYR A 74 -0.90 2.00 -6.27
C TYR A 74 -0.53 0.55 -5.94
N LEU A 75 -0.15 0.26 -4.69
CA LEU A 75 0.32 -1.07 -4.28
C LEU A 75 -0.79 -2.13 -4.18
N ILE A 76 -2.06 -1.72 -4.06
CA ILE A 76 -3.20 -2.65 -4.02
C ILE A 76 -3.60 -3.13 -5.42
N LEU A 77 -3.24 -2.39 -6.49
CA LEU A 77 -3.59 -2.75 -7.86
C LEU A 77 -3.05 -4.15 -8.24
N PRO A 78 -3.89 -5.07 -8.75
CA PRO A 78 -3.45 -6.40 -9.15
C PRO A 78 -2.30 -6.39 -10.18
N GLU A 79 -2.32 -5.44 -11.11
CA GLU A 79 -1.32 -5.27 -12.16
C GLU A 79 0.04 -4.89 -11.57
N VAL A 80 0.05 -3.99 -10.59
CA VAL A 80 1.26 -3.61 -9.85
C VAL A 80 1.77 -4.77 -9.03
N ARG A 81 0.88 -5.45 -8.28
CA ARG A 81 1.24 -6.63 -7.46
C ARG A 81 1.87 -7.73 -8.31
N GLN A 82 1.32 -7.99 -9.49
CA GLN A 82 1.87 -8.96 -10.44
C GLN A 82 3.23 -8.49 -10.98
N ALA A 83 3.37 -7.21 -11.36
CA ALA A 83 4.61 -6.66 -11.89
C ALA A 83 5.77 -6.70 -10.89
N ILE A 84 5.49 -6.49 -9.59
CA ILE A 84 6.50 -6.58 -8.52
C ILE A 84 6.68 -8.00 -7.98
N GLY A 85 5.98 -9.00 -8.53
CA GLY A 85 6.04 -10.38 -8.06
C GLY A 85 5.46 -10.61 -6.66
N TYR A 86 4.57 -9.73 -6.20
CA TYR A 86 3.90 -9.89 -4.91
C TYR A 86 2.68 -10.82 -5.04
N PRO A 87 2.75 -12.07 -4.53
CA PRO A 87 1.67 -13.05 -4.69
C PRO A 87 0.42 -12.68 -3.88
N GLY A 88 0.53 -11.70 -2.97
CA GLY A 88 -0.48 -11.41 -1.97
C GLY A 88 -0.28 -12.20 -0.69
N GLN A 89 -1.28 -12.10 0.17
CA GLN A 89 -1.30 -12.83 1.43
C GLN A 89 -1.78 -14.27 1.17
N GLU A 90 -0.83 -15.15 0.89
CA GLU A 90 -1.08 -16.59 0.79
C GLU A 90 -0.93 -17.25 2.18
N ARG A 91 -1.84 -18.16 2.54
CA ARG A 91 -1.61 -19.07 3.66
C ARG A 91 -0.50 -20.05 3.25
N ARG A 92 0.73 -19.76 3.63
CA ARG A 92 1.84 -20.71 3.55
C ARG A 92 1.99 -21.39 4.89
N PHE A 93 1.54 -22.64 4.97
CA PHE A 93 1.83 -23.48 6.13
C PHE A 93 3.32 -23.79 6.13
N ALA A 94 3.97 -23.64 7.29
CA ALA A 94 5.31 -24.17 7.47
C ALA A 94 5.28 -25.68 7.19
N ARG A 95 6.31 -26.18 6.51
CA ARG A 95 6.45 -27.62 6.35
C ARG A 95 6.74 -28.26 7.72
N PHE A 96 6.48 -29.56 7.85
CA PHE A 96 6.61 -30.27 9.13
C PHE A 96 8.06 -30.22 9.68
N ASP A 97 9.04 -30.30 8.80
CA ASP A 97 10.46 -30.15 9.10
C ASP A 97 10.81 -28.72 9.58
N GLU A 98 10.33 -27.70 8.87
CA GLU A 98 10.55 -26.29 9.24
C GLU A 98 9.92 -25.94 10.61
N SER A 99 8.73 -26.47 10.88
CA SER A 99 8.04 -26.25 12.16
C SER A 99 8.74 -26.96 13.32
N ALA A 100 9.29 -28.16 13.10
CA ALA A 100 10.13 -28.84 14.09
C ALA A 100 11.43 -28.06 14.36
N GLU A 101 12.09 -27.55 13.33
CA GLU A 101 13.31 -26.74 13.46
C GLU A 101 13.06 -25.44 14.23
N GLN A 102 11.95 -24.75 13.94
CA GLN A 102 11.53 -23.53 14.65
C GLN A 102 11.17 -23.77 16.12
N LEU A 103 10.65 -24.95 16.45
CA LEU A 103 10.43 -25.37 17.84
C LEU A 103 11.77 -25.70 18.53
N MET A 104 12.68 -26.36 17.83
CA MET A 104 13.96 -26.80 18.40
C MET A 104 14.97 -25.67 18.60
N ASN A 105 14.96 -24.66 17.72
CA ASN A 105 15.90 -23.53 17.79
C ASN A 105 15.40 -22.39 18.70
N GLY A 106 14.22 -22.54 19.32
CA GLY A 106 13.64 -21.57 20.25
C GLY A 106 13.10 -20.29 19.60
N ILE A 107 13.07 -20.19 18.26
CA ILE A 107 12.56 -18.97 17.60
C ILE A 107 11.07 -18.72 17.90
N LEU A 108 10.33 -19.77 18.29
CA LEU A 108 8.94 -19.68 18.69
C LEU A 108 8.74 -19.50 20.20
N ASP A 109 9.78 -19.58 21.03
CA ASP A 109 9.66 -19.47 22.49
C ASP A 109 8.95 -18.17 22.91
N PRO A 110 9.27 -16.98 22.36
CA PRO A 110 8.54 -15.75 22.70
C PRO A 110 7.07 -15.79 22.30
N VAL A 111 6.72 -16.53 21.24
CA VAL A 111 5.33 -16.66 20.76
C VAL A 111 4.55 -17.64 21.65
N ILE A 112 5.19 -18.73 22.08
CA ILE A 112 4.64 -19.74 22.98
C ILE A 112 4.41 -19.14 24.37
N GLU A 113 5.41 -18.45 24.93
CA GLU A 113 5.33 -17.79 26.24
C GLU A 113 4.27 -16.70 26.27
N ARG A 114 4.14 -15.92 25.18
CA ARG A 114 3.10 -14.90 25.04
C ARG A 114 1.69 -15.50 24.99
N GLY A 115 1.55 -16.73 24.52
CA GLY A 115 0.27 -17.41 24.37
C GLY A 115 -0.55 -16.97 23.14
N PRO A 116 -1.70 -17.62 22.93
CA PRO A 116 -2.56 -17.39 21.77
C PRO A 116 -3.17 -15.99 21.77
N ILE A 117 -2.99 -15.24 20.68
CA ILE A 117 -3.69 -13.98 20.43
C ILE A 117 -4.66 -14.20 19.28
N PHE A 118 -5.90 -14.53 19.61
CA PHE A 118 -6.99 -14.55 18.64
C PHE A 118 -8.20 -13.83 19.25
N ARG A 119 -8.98 -13.16 18.40
CA ARG A 119 -10.33 -12.73 18.79
C ARG A 119 -11.23 -13.96 18.74
N GLN A 120 -11.93 -14.27 19.82
CA GLN A 120 -13.00 -15.26 19.77
C GLN A 120 -14.08 -14.78 18.78
N PRO A 121 -14.67 -15.69 17.98
CA PRO A 121 -15.71 -15.33 17.02
C PRO A 121 -16.96 -14.75 17.70
#